data_AF-A0A0S7BU04-F1
#
_entry.id   AF-A0A0S7BU04-F1
#
_cell.length_a   1.000
_cell.length_b   1.000
_cell.length_c   1.000
_cell.angle_alpha   90.00
_cell.angle_beta   90.00
_cell.angle_gamma   90.00
#
_symmetry.space_group_name_H-M   'P 1'
#
loop_
_entity.id
_entity.type
_entity.pdbx_description
1 polymer ?
#
loop_
_entity_poly.entity_id
_entity_poly.type
_entity_poly.pdbx_seq_one_letter_code
_entity_poly.pdbx_strand_id
1 'polypeptide(L)'
;MYAWRAIQNVLDYIEGNLSEDLKTEKLAHAAALSPYYFQRLFGRLVKKPVNEYVKLRRLEKAAEELKNEARRILDIAMDCGFSDHANFTRAFKDAYGITPEEYRAHPVVLNHFIKPDLLLKYAIVDEDVPFITDDMVVEVTRRKLNEPCTFIGIKGEVPVTELAGGKTTGVSTAGMIWDEFHRQKPNIPQLFPGGKELGVFYHGDAREGCCTYMVGAEASEAEAAEDYVTFTLPDGDYVVCSFEADNFTELIGSAIFKASSFMQNWIKQHNLRCGKFSAEIYYDHNPETSYMELWLPLSPSSQNLPETKAKWNKANGLQKPSMAQLCDYVNNPLLEDLCSHMEAEYQSKPMLEYSRCSMQFGWNVKYKKAGRTLCTLYPMEGYYIALVVIGDRERFETESMLPFFTTYTQQLWLETKTGMGQKWLMIHVTDHMILEDVKQLIAIRRNKKKK
;
A
#
# COMPACT_ATOMS: atom_id res chain seq x y z
N MET A 1 4.75 20.70 7.05
CA MET A 1 4.77 19.78 5.88
C MET A 1 5.94 18.82 6.04
N TYR A 2 5.73 17.51 6.04
CA TYR A 2 6.84 16.57 6.12
C TYR A 2 7.68 16.64 4.84
N ALA A 3 9.02 16.61 4.97
CA ALA A 3 9.93 16.71 3.84
C ALA A 3 9.68 15.66 2.75
N TRP A 4 9.22 14.46 3.14
CA TRP A 4 8.88 13.40 2.19
C TRP A 4 7.63 13.72 1.37
N ARG A 5 6.63 14.43 1.93
CA ARG A 5 5.39 14.80 1.23
C ARG A 5 5.66 15.81 0.12
N ALA A 6 6.59 16.75 0.34
CA ALA A 6 7.02 17.68 -0.71
C ALA A 6 7.69 16.95 -1.89
N ILE A 7 8.52 15.93 -1.61
CA ILE A 7 9.13 15.11 -2.66
C ILE A 7 8.10 14.19 -3.33
N GLN A 8 7.13 13.65 -2.59
CA GLN A 8 6.03 12.86 -3.18
C GLN A 8 5.27 13.67 -4.24
N ASN A 9 4.84 14.88 -3.89
CA ASN A 9 4.18 15.78 -4.84
C ASN A 9 5.02 16.05 -6.10
N VAL A 10 6.35 16.12 -5.96
CA VAL A 10 7.26 16.27 -7.11
C VAL A 10 7.32 15.00 -7.94
N LEU A 11 7.33 13.81 -7.33
CA LEU A 11 7.24 12.54 -8.08
C LEU A 11 5.95 12.51 -8.90
N ASP A 12 4.81 12.84 -8.29
CA ASP A 12 3.51 12.86 -8.96
C ASP A 12 3.48 13.88 -10.10
N TYR A 13 4.07 15.06 -9.88
CA TYR A 13 4.25 16.07 -10.92
C TYR A 13 5.12 15.57 -12.07
N ILE A 14 6.23 14.88 -11.80
CA ILE A 14 7.10 14.31 -12.84
C ILE A 14 6.33 13.30 -13.68
N GLU A 15 5.62 12.35 -13.06
CA GLU A 15 4.85 11.32 -13.81
C GLU A 15 3.81 11.94 -14.75
N GLY A 16 3.11 12.97 -14.30
CA GLY A 16 2.12 13.68 -15.12
C GLY A 16 2.71 14.54 -16.25
N ASN A 17 4.02 14.80 -16.24
CA ASN A 17 4.68 15.77 -17.14
C ASN A 17 5.96 15.23 -17.79
N LEU A 18 6.08 13.90 -17.97
CA LEU A 18 7.31 13.27 -18.49
C LEU A 18 7.78 13.80 -19.86
N SER A 19 6.85 14.25 -20.70
CA SER A 19 7.12 14.81 -22.03
C SER A 19 7.63 16.26 -22.00
N GLU A 20 7.52 16.96 -20.88
CA GLU A 20 7.92 18.37 -20.75
C GLU A 20 9.40 18.56 -20.37
N ASP A 21 9.87 19.81 -20.42
CA ASP A 21 11.17 20.22 -19.87
C ASP A 21 11.13 20.25 -18.32
N LEU A 22 11.63 19.18 -17.70
CA LEU A 22 11.65 18.95 -16.25
C LEU A 22 12.98 19.41 -15.62
N LYS A 23 13.35 20.68 -15.85
CA LYS A 23 14.55 21.28 -15.23
C LYS A 23 14.50 21.21 -13.70
N THR A 24 15.65 20.99 -13.09
CA THR A 24 15.78 20.87 -11.62
C THR A 24 15.19 22.08 -10.90
N GLU A 25 15.38 23.29 -11.43
CA GLU A 25 14.89 24.53 -10.85
C GLU A 25 13.36 24.57 -10.77
N LYS A 26 12.67 24.07 -11.81
CA LYS A 26 11.21 23.97 -11.86
C LYS A 26 10.70 23.00 -10.80
N LEU A 27 11.36 21.84 -10.68
CA LEU A 27 10.99 20.80 -9.70
C LEU A 27 11.29 21.23 -8.26
N ALA A 28 12.41 21.93 -8.02
CA ALA A 28 12.75 22.49 -6.72
C ALA A 28 11.73 23.55 -6.28
N HIS A 29 11.30 24.42 -7.21
CA HIS A 29 10.25 25.39 -6.96
C HIS A 29 8.92 24.70 -6.62
N ALA A 30 8.54 23.63 -7.32
CA ALA A 30 7.34 22.84 -7.00
C ALA A 30 7.38 22.23 -5.59
N ALA A 31 8.58 21.90 -5.06
CA ALA A 31 8.77 21.47 -3.69
C ALA A 31 8.89 22.61 -2.65
N ALA A 32 8.89 23.88 -3.08
CA ALA A 32 9.24 25.05 -2.27
C ALA A 32 10.63 24.95 -1.62
N LEU A 33 11.62 24.41 -2.35
CA LEU A 33 12.99 24.20 -1.89
C LEU A 33 13.99 24.91 -2.81
N SER A 34 15.18 25.22 -2.28
CA SER A 34 16.30 25.62 -3.14
C SER A 34 16.77 24.44 -4.00
N PRO A 35 17.30 24.67 -5.22
CA PRO A 35 17.74 23.58 -6.11
C PRO A 35 18.74 22.63 -5.46
N TYR A 36 19.71 23.17 -4.71
CA TYR A 36 20.71 22.37 -4.00
C TYR A 36 20.09 21.46 -2.94
N TYR A 37 19.21 22.00 -2.10
CA TYR A 37 18.57 21.21 -1.04
C TYR A 37 17.59 20.19 -1.62
N PHE A 38 16.85 20.56 -2.67
CA PHE A 38 15.97 19.67 -3.40
C PHE A 38 16.71 18.45 -3.94
N GLN A 39 17.79 18.63 -4.70
CA GLN A 39 18.54 17.52 -5.28
C GLN A 39 19.05 16.56 -4.20
N ARG A 40 19.58 17.10 -3.09
CA ARG A 40 20.08 16.29 -1.98
C ARG A 40 18.96 15.52 -1.28
N LEU A 41 17.82 16.18 -1.01
CA LEU A 41 16.67 15.54 -0.37
C LEU A 41 16.04 14.48 -1.28
N PHE A 42 15.83 14.81 -2.56
CA PHE A 42 15.32 13.89 -3.57
C PHE A 42 16.19 12.64 -3.66
N GLY A 43 17.50 12.80 -3.86
CA GLY A 43 18.44 11.67 -3.93
C GLY A 43 18.44 10.81 -2.65
N ARG A 44 18.29 11.43 -1.48
CA ARG A 44 18.22 10.71 -0.20
C ARG A 44 16.95 9.86 -0.08
N LEU A 45 15.80 10.39 -0.52
CA LEU A 45 14.49 9.75 -0.37
C LEU A 45 14.22 8.74 -1.49
N VAL A 46 14.44 9.14 -2.75
CA VAL A 46 14.18 8.38 -3.98
C VAL A 46 15.30 7.40 -4.31
N LYS A 47 16.49 7.58 -3.71
CA LYS A 47 17.70 6.76 -3.98
C LYS A 47 18.26 6.88 -5.39
N LYS A 48 17.79 7.88 -6.15
CA LYS A 48 18.29 8.26 -7.47
C LYS A 48 18.40 9.79 -7.58
N PRO A 49 19.40 10.33 -8.28
CA PRO A 49 19.39 11.72 -8.72
C PRO A 49 18.14 12.03 -9.54
N VAL A 50 17.59 13.23 -9.42
CA VAL A 50 16.33 13.62 -10.08
C VAL A 50 16.36 13.45 -11.60
N ASN A 51 17.46 13.81 -12.26
CA ASN A 51 17.58 13.66 -13.72
C ASN A 51 17.66 12.18 -14.14
N GLU A 52 18.27 11.34 -13.30
CA GLU A 52 18.31 9.89 -13.55
C GLU A 52 16.92 9.27 -13.36
N TYR A 53 16.20 9.68 -12.31
CA TYR A 53 14.80 9.28 -12.10
C TYR A 53 13.94 9.64 -13.33
N VAL A 54 13.92 10.92 -13.74
CA VAL A 54 13.15 11.37 -14.92
C VAL A 54 13.50 10.55 -16.16
N LYS A 55 14.80 10.32 -16.41
CA LYS A 55 15.25 9.50 -17.54
C LYS A 55 14.68 8.08 -17.48
N LEU A 56 14.74 7.41 -16.33
CA LEU A 56 14.24 6.03 -16.18
C LEU A 56 12.72 5.96 -16.36
N ARG A 57 11.96 6.91 -15.81
CA ARG A 57 10.51 6.98 -15.99
C ARG A 57 10.11 7.24 -17.46
N ARG A 58 10.88 8.08 -18.18
CA ARG A 58 10.71 8.27 -19.63
C ARG A 58 11.00 7.00 -20.43
N LEU A 59 12.01 6.22 -20.04
CA LEU A 59 12.34 4.96 -20.71
C LEU A 59 11.27 3.89 -20.51
N GLU A 60 10.64 3.83 -19.33
CA GLU A 60 9.48 2.96 -19.06
C GLU A 60 8.29 3.34 -19.95
N LYS A 61 7.91 4.63 -19.98
CA LYS A 61 6.86 5.11 -20.88
C LYS A 61 7.17 4.78 -22.35
N ALA A 62 8.42 4.96 -22.77
CA ALA A 62 8.84 4.62 -24.13
C ALA A 62 8.76 3.10 -24.39
N ALA A 63 9.11 2.25 -23.43
CA ALA A 63 9.01 0.80 -23.58
C ALA A 63 7.56 0.35 -23.83
N GLU A 64 6.59 0.94 -23.13
CA GLU A 64 5.18 0.64 -23.36
C GLU A 64 4.74 1.04 -24.78
N GLU A 65 5.11 2.25 -25.22
CA GLU A 65 4.79 2.75 -26.56
C GLU A 65 5.49 1.98 -27.68
N LEU A 66 6.66 1.36 -27.41
CA LEU A 66 7.40 0.58 -28.40
C LEU A 66 6.66 -0.68 -28.84
N LYS A 67 5.71 -1.18 -28.04
CA LYS A 67 4.82 -2.30 -28.40
C LYS A 67 3.88 -1.96 -29.56
N ASN A 68 3.65 -0.66 -29.83
CA ASN A 68 2.89 -0.21 -30.98
C ASN A 68 3.78 -0.07 -32.23
N GLU A 69 3.74 -1.09 -33.09
CA GLU A 69 4.56 -1.15 -34.31
C GLU A 69 4.25 -0.04 -35.34
N ALA A 70 3.05 0.57 -35.29
CA ALA A 70 2.66 1.61 -36.23
C ALA A 70 3.42 2.93 -36.02
N ARG A 71 4.05 3.12 -34.85
CA ARG A 71 4.76 4.35 -34.49
C ARG A 71 6.26 4.24 -34.76
N ARG A 72 6.86 5.27 -35.35
CA ARG A 72 8.31 5.33 -35.54
C ARG A 72 9.01 5.46 -34.18
N ILE A 73 10.11 4.74 -33.98
CA ILE A 73 10.91 4.77 -32.74
C ILE A 73 11.33 6.21 -32.40
N LEU A 74 11.73 6.99 -33.42
CA LEU A 74 12.09 8.39 -33.24
C LEU A 74 10.93 9.24 -32.67
N ASP A 75 9.71 9.06 -33.16
CA ASP A 75 8.56 9.84 -32.67
C ASP A 75 8.27 9.51 -31.21
N ILE A 76 8.34 8.22 -30.83
CA ILE A 76 8.20 7.79 -29.44
C ILE A 76 9.27 8.42 -28.56
N ALA A 77 10.53 8.44 -29.01
CA ALA A 77 11.63 9.03 -28.27
C ALA A 77 11.41 10.53 -28.02
N MET A 78 11.00 11.28 -29.05
CA MET A 78 10.71 12.72 -28.94
C MET A 78 9.53 12.99 -28.01
N ASP A 79 8.45 12.20 -28.12
CA ASP A 79 7.26 12.34 -27.26
C ASP A 79 7.55 11.97 -25.80
N CYS A 80 8.54 11.12 -25.54
CA CYS A 80 9.04 10.82 -24.21
C CYS A 80 10.09 11.84 -23.72
N GLY A 81 10.32 12.93 -24.45
CA GLY A 81 11.19 14.03 -24.03
C GLY A 81 12.69 13.80 -24.27
N PHE A 82 13.08 12.87 -25.14
CA PHE A 82 14.46 12.73 -25.61
C PHE A 82 14.74 13.71 -26.76
N SER A 83 15.98 14.19 -26.85
CA SER A 83 16.41 15.16 -27.87
C SER A 83 16.66 14.56 -29.25
N ASP A 84 17.05 13.29 -29.29
CA ASP A 84 17.49 12.60 -30.49
C ASP A 84 17.50 11.07 -30.32
N HIS A 85 17.52 10.37 -31.47
CA HIS A 85 17.48 8.92 -31.55
C HIS A 85 18.70 8.23 -30.90
N ALA A 86 19.89 8.82 -31.04
CA ALA A 86 21.14 8.20 -30.58
C ALA A 86 21.21 8.18 -29.06
N ASN A 87 20.85 9.30 -28.43
CA ASN A 87 20.74 9.43 -26.98
C ASN A 87 19.67 8.48 -26.41
N PHE A 88 18.49 8.42 -27.04
CA PHE A 88 17.44 7.49 -26.64
C PHE A 88 17.89 6.03 -26.73
N THR A 89 18.45 5.61 -27.87
CA THR A 89 18.92 4.24 -28.09
C THR A 89 19.98 3.84 -27.07
N ARG A 90 20.94 4.73 -26.81
CA ARG A 90 21.97 4.49 -25.79
C ARG A 90 21.36 4.40 -24.39
N ALA A 91 20.49 5.33 -24.00
CA ALA A 91 19.87 5.33 -22.68
C ALA A 91 19.01 4.07 -22.45
N PHE A 92 18.26 3.64 -23.46
CA PHE A 92 17.45 2.43 -23.42
C PHE A 92 18.32 1.18 -23.29
N LYS A 93 19.39 1.08 -24.09
CA LYS A 93 20.35 -0.03 -24.01
C LYS A 93 21.11 -0.05 -22.69
N ASP A 94 21.53 1.10 -22.17
CA ASP A 94 22.19 1.21 -20.87
C ASP A 94 21.25 0.77 -19.72
N ALA A 95 19.94 1.01 -19.84
CA ALA A 95 18.97 0.63 -18.82
C ALA A 95 18.56 -0.84 -18.90
N TYR A 96 18.27 -1.37 -20.10
CA TYR A 96 17.66 -2.69 -20.27
C TYR A 96 18.59 -3.75 -20.87
N GLY A 97 19.77 -3.37 -21.37
CA GLY A 97 20.73 -4.26 -22.01
C GLY A 97 20.48 -4.53 -23.50
N ILE A 98 19.30 -4.19 -24.00
CA ILE A 98 18.86 -4.35 -25.40
C ILE A 98 18.47 -3.00 -26.01
N THR A 99 18.54 -2.89 -27.33
CA THR A 99 18.13 -1.67 -28.06
C THR A 99 16.60 -1.57 -28.19
N PRO A 100 16.05 -0.38 -28.45
CA PRO A 100 14.62 -0.20 -28.72
C PRO A 100 14.12 -1.03 -29.91
N GLU A 101 14.97 -1.20 -30.94
CA GLU A 101 14.64 -1.97 -32.15
C GLU A 101 14.59 -3.48 -31.85
N GLU A 102 15.58 -4.01 -31.12
CA GLU A 102 15.58 -5.40 -30.65
C GLU A 102 14.37 -5.69 -29.76
N TYR A 103 14.07 -4.78 -28.81
CA TYR A 103 12.92 -4.90 -27.94
C TYR A 103 11.59 -4.91 -28.70
N ARG A 104 11.44 -4.03 -29.69
CA ARG A 104 10.23 -4.01 -30.53
C ARG A 104 10.07 -5.29 -31.35
N ALA A 105 11.16 -5.79 -31.93
CA ALA A 105 11.12 -7.01 -32.73
C ALA A 105 10.81 -8.25 -31.90
N HIS A 106 11.31 -8.30 -30.65
CA HIS A 106 11.11 -9.41 -29.73
C HIS A 106 10.81 -8.87 -28.31
N PRO A 107 9.54 -8.49 -28.03
CA PRO A 107 9.17 -7.99 -26.72
C PRO A 107 9.47 -9.02 -25.63
N VAL A 108 10.08 -8.54 -24.55
CA VAL A 108 10.37 -9.32 -23.33
C VAL A 108 9.85 -8.58 -22.11
N VAL A 109 9.66 -9.27 -21.00
CA VAL A 109 9.32 -8.61 -19.74
C VAL A 109 10.54 -7.80 -19.28
N LEU A 110 10.34 -6.50 -18.99
CA LEU A 110 11.37 -5.60 -18.51
C LEU A 110 11.16 -5.29 -17.04
N ASN A 111 12.26 -5.25 -16.28
CA ASN A 111 12.27 -4.65 -14.95
C ASN A 111 12.44 -3.13 -15.11
N HIS A 112 11.49 -2.36 -14.58
CA HIS A 112 11.53 -0.90 -14.59
C HIS A 112 11.94 -0.34 -13.23
N PHE A 113 12.42 0.91 -13.22
CA PHE A 113 12.61 1.64 -11.97
C PHE A 113 11.25 2.18 -11.51
N ILE A 114 10.69 1.53 -10.50
CA ILE A 114 9.33 1.82 -10.02
C ILE A 114 9.30 3.14 -9.28
N LYS A 115 8.28 3.97 -9.60
CA LYS A 115 7.97 5.19 -8.84
C LYS A 115 7.85 4.83 -7.36
N PRO A 116 8.72 5.35 -6.48
CA PRO A 116 8.60 5.05 -5.07
C PRO A 116 7.37 5.74 -4.50
N ASP A 117 6.62 5.02 -3.69
CA ASP A 117 5.63 5.61 -2.79
C ASP A 117 6.33 5.93 -1.46
N LEU A 118 6.57 7.22 -1.21
CA LEU A 118 7.25 7.64 0.01
C LEU A 118 6.34 7.50 1.23
N LEU A 119 5.02 7.58 1.07
CA LEU A 119 4.07 7.41 2.16
C LEU A 119 4.19 6.00 2.76
N LEU A 120 4.27 4.95 1.93
CA LEU A 120 4.48 3.56 2.39
C LEU A 120 5.71 3.36 3.28
N LYS A 121 6.72 4.23 3.15
CA LYS A 121 7.94 4.15 3.96
C LYS A 121 7.82 4.80 5.34
N TYR A 122 6.94 5.79 5.46
CA TYR A 122 6.80 6.62 6.67
C TYR A 122 5.50 6.36 7.43
N ALA A 123 4.52 5.71 6.81
CA ALA A 123 3.31 5.26 7.47
C ALA A 123 3.64 4.15 8.48
N ILE A 124 2.99 4.23 9.64
CA ILE A 124 2.91 3.14 10.60
C ILE A 124 1.52 2.55 10.39
N VAL A 125 1.48 1.31 9.93
CA VAL A 125 0.24 0.59 9.62
C VAL A 125 0.17 -0.61 10.55
N ASP A 126 -0.93 -0.75 11.27
CA ASP A 126 -1.17 -1.91 12.12
C ASP A 126 -1.67 -3.10 11.30
N GLU A 127 -1.64 -4.28 11.90
CA GLU A 127 -2.21 -5.50 11.30
C GLU A 127 -3.73 -5.36 11.11
N ASP A 128 -4.28 -5.99 10.07
CA ASP A 128 -5.70 -5.95 9.69
C ASP A 128 -6.26 -4.54 9.44
N VAL A 129 -5.40 -3.61 9.03
CA VAL A 129 -5.76 -2.25 8.62
C VAL A 129 -5.45 -2.07 7.14
N PRO A 130 -6.47 -1.99 6.27
CA PRO A 130 -6.28 -1.63 4.88
C PRO A 130 -5.64 -0.23 4.79
N PHE A 131 -4.54 -0.15 4.05
CA PHE A 131 -3.82 1.08 3.79
C PHE A 131 -3.88 1.40 2.30
N ILE A 132 -4.37 2.59 1.98
CA ILE A 132 -4.60 3.03 0.60
C ILE A 132 -3.51 4.01 0.21
N THR A 133 -2.87 3.76 -0.93
CA THR A 133 -2.02 4.72 -1.62
C THR A 133 -2.70 5.19 -2.90
N ASP A 134 -2.03 6.02 -3.69
CA ASP A 134 -2.61 6.57 -4.93
C ASP A 134 -2.94 5.48 -5.97
N ASP A 135 -2.27 4.33 -5.93
CA ASP A 135 -2.35 3.29 -6.96
C ASP A 135 -2.43 1.84 -6.44
N MET A 136 -2.55 1.64 -5.12
CA MET A 136 -2.77 0.32 -4.55
C MET A 136 -3.48 0.36 -3.19
N VAL A 137 -4.13 -0.74 -2.84
CA VAL A 137 -4.58 -1.03 -1.47
C VAL A 137 -3.68 -2.13 -0.92
N VAL A 138 -3.19 -1.99 0.31
CA VAL A 138 -2.37 -3.00 0.97
C VAL A 138 -2.88 -3.30 2.37
N GLU A 139 -2.90 -4.56 2.75
CA GLU A 139 -3.28 -5.00 4.09
C GLU A 139 -2.33 -6.11 4.55
N VAL A 140 -1.90 -6.04 5.80
CA VAL A 140 -1.06 -7.08 6.41
C VAL A 140 -1.87 -7.83 7.44
N THR A 141 -1.94 -9.15 7.31
CA THR A 141 -2.69 -10.04 8.21
C THR A 141 -1.80 -11.20 8.67
N ARG A 142 -2.01 -11.70 9.89
CA ARG A 142 -1.48 -13.02 10.27
C ARG A 142 -2.47 -14.10 9.88
N ARG A 143 -1.97 -15.14 9.22
CA ARG A 143 -2.79 -16.28 8.80
C ARG A 143 -2.12 -17.59 9.17
N LYS A 144 -2.92 -18.54 9.63
CA LYS A 144 -2.50 -19.91 9.86
C LYS A 144 -2.95 -20.77 8.68
N LEU A 145 -2.00 -21.38 7.99
CA LEU A 145 -2.25 -22.42 7.01
C LEU A 145 -2.33 -23.76 7.76
N ASN A 146 -3.48 -24.42 7.71
CA ASN A 146 -3.71 -25.66 8.48
C ASN A 146 -3.20 -26.91 7.77
N GLU A 147 -3.18 -26.90 6.44
CA GLU A 147 -2.75 -28.02 5.61
C GLU A 147 -1.77 -27.50 4.56
N PRO A 148 -0.70 -28.24 4.25
CA PRO A 148 0.26 -27.84 3.24
C PRO A 148 -0.39 -27.78 1.85
N CYS A 149 0.02 -26.83 1.03
CA CYS A 149 -0.43 -26.71 -0.36
C CYS A 149 0.73 -27.04 -1.30
N THR A 150 0.50 -27.94 -2.24
CA THR A 150 1.54 -28.38 -3.19
C THR A 150 1.41 -27.68 -4.53
N PHE A 151 2.56 -27.25 -5.07
CA PHE A 151 2.69 -26.62 -6.38
C PHE A 151 3.72 -27.38 -7.21
N ILE A 152 3.40 -27.57 -8.49
CA ILE A 152 4.30 -28.18 -9.48
C ILE A 152 4.59 -27.15 -10.57
N GLY A 153 5.86 -27.07 -10.99
CA GLY A 153 6.28 -26.18 -12.06
C GLY A 153 7.75 -26.26 -12.37
N ILE A 154 8.37 -25.10 -12.64
CA ILE A 154 9.77 -25.01 -13.06
C ILE A 154 10.54 -24.07 -12.14
N LYS A 155 11.85 -24.28 -12.04
CA LYS A 155 12.75 -23.39 -11.28
C LYS A 155 13.82 -22.80 -12.17
N GLY A 156 14.27 -21.62 -11.80
CA GLY A 156 15.42 -20.95 -12.37
C GLY A 156 16.21 -20.20 -11.31
N GLU A 157 17.23 -19.49 -11.76
CA GLU A 157 18.03 -18.60 -10.93
C GLU A 157 17.72 -17.15 -11.28
N VAL A 158 17.36 -16.35 -10.29
CA VAL A 158 17.10 -14.91 -10.46
C VAL A 158 18.20 -14.12 -9.76
N PRO A 159 18.81 -13.11 -10.39
CA PRO A 159 19.79 -12.25 -9.75
C PRO A 159 19.22 -11.55 -8.51
N VAL A 160 19.99 -11.48 -7.42
CA VAL A 160 19.56 -10.80 -6.17
C VAL A 160 19.24 -9.31 -6.40
N THR A 161 19.77 -8.72 -7.46
CA THR A 161 19.52 -7.34 -7.86
C THR A 161 18.09 -7.11 -8.37
N GLU A 162 17.41 -8.13 -8.88
CA GLU A 162 15.99 -8.05 -9.28
C GLU A 162 15.07 -8.05 -8.05
N LEU A 163 15.51 -8.64 -6.93
CA LEU A 163 14.81 -8.63 -5.64
C LEU A 163 14.85 -7.27 -4.92
N ALA A 164 15.51 -6.27 -5.51
CA ALA A 164 15.73 -4.96 -4.89
C ALA A 164 14.46 -4.08 -4.78
N GLY A 165 13.28 -4.63 -5.07
CA GLY A 165 11.99 -3.93 -4.95
C GLY A 165 11.83 -2.85 -6.02
N GLY A 166 12.05 -3.21 -7.30
CA GLY A 166 11.82 -2.29 -8.42
C GLY A 166 12.84 -1.13 -8.53
N LYS A 167 14.07 -1.32 -8.00
CA LYS A 167 15.11 -0.28 -7.98
C LYS A 167 16.16 -0.40 -9.08
N THR A 168 16.06 -1.46 -9.88
CA THR A 168 17.00 -1.83 -10.94
C THR A 168 16.24 -1.97 -12.25
N THR A 169 16.97 -1.82 -13.36
CA THR A 169 16.42 -2.01 -14.71
C THR A 169 17.14 -3.15 -15.41
N GLY A 170 16.46 -3.78 -16.36
CA GLY A 170 17.00 -4.91 -17.12
C GLY A 170 15.90 -5.72 -17.78
N VAL A 171 16.29 -6.78 -18.49
CA VAL A 171 15.36 -7.86 -18.85
C VAL A 171 15.02 -8.64 -17.57
N SER A 172 13.75 -8.96 -17.37
CA SER A 172 13.27 -9.66 -16.19
C SER A 172 13.53 -11.16 -16.29
N THR A 173 14.48 -11.65 -15.49
CA THR A 173 14.75 -13.09 -15.43
C THR A 173 13.55 -13.84 -14.85
N ALA A 174 12.88 -13.25 -13.84
CA ALA A 174 11.66 -13.81 -13.27
C ALA A 174 10.53 -13.85 -14.30
N GLY A 175 10.34 -12.79 -15.08
CA GLY A 175 9.33 -12.75 -16.16
C GLY A 175 9.57 -13.83 -17.22
N MET A 176 10.84 -14.06 -17.62
CA MET A 176 11.18 -15.14 -18.55
C MET A 176 10.87 -16.54 -18.01
N ILE A 177 11.03 -16.75 -16.69
CA ILE A 177 10.68 -18.02 -16.04
C ILE A 177 9.16 -18.20 -16.03
N TRP A 178 8.38 -17.15 -15.78
CA TRP A 178 6.92 -17.18 -15.89
C TRP A 178 6.45 -17.50 -17.31
N ASP A 179 7.00 -16.82 -18.33
CA ASP A 179 6.66 -17.07 -19.74
C ASP A 179 6.93 -18.54 -20.12
N GLU A 180 8.06 -19.10 -19.70
CA GLU A 180 8.38 -20.51 -19.96
C GLU A 180 7.44 -21.46 -19.21
N PHE A 181 7.12 -21.15 -17.96
CA PHE A 181 6.16 -21.94 -17.19
C PHE A 181 4.79 -21.96 -17.86
N HIS A 182 4.26 -20.83 -18.29
CA HIS A 182 2.95 -20.79 -18.95
C HIS A 182 2.96 -21.53 -20.30
N ARG A 183 4.09 -21.57 -21.02
CA ARG A 183 4.26 -22.43 -22.21
C ARG A 183 4.18 -23.92 -21.87
N GLN A 184 4.77 -24.34 -20.75
CA GLN A 184 4.81 -25.75 -20.33
C GLN A 184 3.57 -26.20 -19.54
N LYS A 185 2.88 -25.27 -18.85
CA LYS A 185 1.77 -25.53 -17.93
C LYS A 185 0.69 -26.48 -18.47
N PRO A 186 0.25 -26.39 -19.75
CA PRO A 186 -0.74 -27.33 -20.29
C PRO A 186 -0.31 -28.80 -20.32
N ASN A 187 1.01 -29.07 -20.26
CA ASN A 187 1.58 -30.41 -20.30
C ASN A 187 1.95 -30.95 -18.91
N ILE A 188 1.74 -30.16 -17.85
CA ILE A 188 2.02 -30.58 -16.48
C ILE A 188 0.83 -31.41 -15.97
N PRO A 189 1.02 -32.71 -15.66
CA PRO A 189 -0.07 -33.55 -15.19
C PRO A 189 -0.54 -33.11 -13.79
N GLN A 190 -1.79 -33.42 -13.46
CA GLN A 190 -2.36 -33.32 -12.09
C GLN A 190 -2.44 -31.90 -11.50
N LEU A 191 -2.24 -30.86 -12.31
CA LEU A 191 -2.58 -29.49 -11.92
C LEU A 191 -4.09 -29.35 -11.72
N PHE A 192 -4.50 -28.62 -10.69
CA PHE A 192 -5.90 -28.27 -10.53
C PHE A 192 -6.33 -27.28 -11.63
N PRO A 193 -7.43 -27.55 -12.36
CA PRO A 193 -7.99 -26.58 -13.28
C PRO A 193 -8.38 -25.30 -12.55
N GLY A 194 -7.81 -24.16 -12.93
CA GLY A 194 -8.02 -22.88 -12.24
C GLY A 194 -7.43 -22.83 -10.82
N GLY A 195 -6.51 -23.75 -10.49
CA GLY A 195 -5.74 -23.69 -9.25
C GLY A 195 -4.84 -22.46 -9.20
N LYS A 196 -4.44 -22.08 -7.98
CA LYS A 196 -3.58 -20.92 -7.76
C LYS A 196 -2.23 -21.12 -8.42
N GLU A 197 -1.58 -20.03 -8.80
CA GLU A 197 -0.17 -20.03 -9.18
C GLU A 197 0.68 -19.45 -8.05
N LEU A 198 1.94 -19.89 -8.00
CA LEU A 198 2.92 -19.53 -6.99
C LEU A 198 4.19 -19.07 -7.70
N GLY A 199 4.74 -17.93 -7.28
CA GLY A 199 6.15 -17.60 -7.46
C GLY A 199 6.84 -17.64 -6.10
N VAL A 200 7.92 -18.39 -5.92
CA VAL A 200 8.58 -18.52 -4.62
C VAL A 200 10.08 -18.38 -4.69
N PHE A 201 10.61 -17.45 -3.90
CA PHE A 201 12.05 -17.33 -3.62
C PHE A 201 12.40 -18.13 -2.38
N TYR A 202 13.44 -18.96 -2.45
CA TYR A 202 13.93 -19.70 -1.29
C TYR A 202 15.44 -19.94 -1.38
N HIS A 203 16.03 -20.28 -0.24
CA HIS A 203 17.42 -20.72 -0.18
C HIS A 203 17.54 -22.12 -0.82
N GLY A 204 17.93 -22.16 -2.09
CA GLY A 204 18.36 -23.37 -2.79
C GLY A 204 19.84 -23.32 -3.15
N ASP A 205 20.23 -24.12 -4.15
CA ASP A 205 21.61 -24.28 -4.61
C ASP A 205 22.03 -23.23 -5.66
N ALA A 206 21.43 -22.04 -5.64
CA ALA A 206 21.73 -21.00 -6.62
C ALA A 206 23.18 -20.51 -6.53
N ARG A 207 23.76 -20.15 -7.68
CA ARG A 207 25.10 -19.55 -7.75
C ARG A 207 25.21 -18.25 -6.95
N GLU A 208 26.43 -17.89 -6.57
CA GLU A 208 26.71 -16.65 -5.84
C GLU A 208 26.12 -15.42 -6.57
N GLY A 209 25.41 -14.57 -5.82
CA GLY A 209 24.71 -13.40 -6.37
C GLY A 209 23.34 -13.70 -7.01
N CYS A 210 22.85 -14.94 -6.94
CA CYS A 210 21.51 -15.32 -7.39
C CYS A 210 20.69 -15.99 -6.26
N CYS A 211 19.38 -16.04 -6.46
CA CYS A 211 18.45 -16.82 -5.64
C CYS A 211 17.73 -17.86 -6.50
N THR A 212 17.36 -18.98 -5.89
CA THR A 212 16.47 -19.95 -6.53
C THR A 212 15.06 -19.36 -6.53
N TYR A 213 14.44 -19.32 -7.72
CA TYR A 213 13.06 -18.93 -7.90
C TYR A 213 12.32 -20.08 -8.57
N MET A 214 11.21 -20.50 -7.99
CA MET A 214 10.29 -21.45 -8.61
C MET A 214 8.99 -20.76 -8.95
N VAL A 215 8.44 -21.08 -10.11
CA VAL A 215 7.05 -20.77 -10.45
C VAL A 215 6.30 -22.08 -10.64
N GLY A 216 5.02 -22.12 -10.27
CA GLY A 216 4.23 -23.34 -10.38
C GLY A 216 2.74 -23.12 -10.18
N ALA A 217 1.95 -24.15 -10.44
CA ALA A 217 0.51 -24.18 -10.21
C ALA A 217 0.14 -25.26 -9.19
N GLU A 218 -0.96 -25.00 -8.47
CA GLU A 218 -1.49 -25.89 -7.43
C GLU A 218 -1.82 -27.28 -8.00
N ALA A 219 -1.39 -28.33 -7.30
CA ALA A 219 -1.48 -29.72 -7.76
C ALA A 219 -1.96 -30.66 -6.66
N SER A 220 -2.51 -31.81 -7.07
CA SER A 220 -3.05 -32.82 -6.13
C SER A 220 -2.02 -33.79 -5.57
N GLU A 221 -0.84 -33.92 -6.18
CA GLU A 221 0.21 -34.87 -5.76
C GLU A 221 1.49 -34.16 -5.29
N ALA A 222 2.24 -34.85 -4.43
CA ALA A 222 3.46 -34.34 -3.82
C ALA A 222 4.72 -34.51 -4.69
N GLU A 223 4.68 -35.36 -5.72
CA GLU A 223 5.84 -35.68 -6.56
C GLU A 223 5.58 -35.27 -8.00
N ALA A 224 6.46 -34.44 -8.54
CA ALA A 224 6.41 -34.01 -9.93
C ALA A 224 7.06 -35.05 -10.86
N ALA A 225 6.69 -35.03 -12.14
CA ALA A 225 7.40 -35.80 -13.17
C ALA A 225 8.86 -35.31 -13.31
N GLU A 226 9.73 -36.12 -13.92
CA GLU A 226 11.20 -35.93 -13.96
C GLU A 226 11.66 -34.55 -14.47
N ASP A 227 10.86 -33.90 -15.33
CA ASP A 227 11.16 -32.58 -15.92
C ASP A 227 10.71 -31.38 -15.07
N TYR A 228 9.98 -31.61 -13.98
CA TYR A 228 9.37 -30.55 -13.16
C TYR A 228 9.86 -30.60 -11.71
N VAL A 229 9.59 -29.53 -10.98
CA VAL A 229 9.89 -29.44 -9.55
C VAL A 229 8.63 -29.23 -8.73
N THR A 230 8.63 -29.80 -7.53
CA THR A 230 7.60 -29.57 -6.53
C THR A 230 8.09 -28.56 -5.50
N PHE A 231 7.21 -27.63 -5.13
CA PHE A 231 7.32 -26.89 -3.88
C PHE A 231 6.04 -27.06 -3.07
N THR A 232 6.22 -27.41 -1.80
CA THR A 232 5.12 -27.51 -0.85
C THR A 232 5.17 -26.31 0.07
N LEU A 233 4.14 -25.47 0.02
CA LEU A 233 3.91 -24.42 0.99
C LEU A 233 3.50 -25.10 2.31
N PRO A 234 4.36 -25.08 3.35
CA PRO A 234 4.12 -25.88 4.56
C PRO A 234 2.96 -25.31 5.38
N ASP A 235 2.26 -26.16 6.12
CA ASP A 235 1.36 -25.68 7.16
C ASP A 235 2.15 -24.86 8.21
N GLY A 236 1.48 -23.89 8.83
CA GLY A 236 2.10 -23.02 9.81
C GLY A 236 1.56 -21.59 9.82
N ASP A 237 2.21 -20.73 10.58
CA ASP A 237 1.84 -19.33 10.73
C ASP A 237 2.60 -18.44 9.75
N TYR A 238 1.88 -17.52 9.13
CA TYR A 238 2.36 -16.61 8.10
C TYR A 238 1.98 -15.18 8.42
N VAL A 239 2.81 -14.24 7.97
CA VAL A 239 2.38 -12.88 7.70
C VAL A 239 2.08 -12.80 6.21
N VAL A 240 0.88 -12.35 5.89
CA VAL A 240 0.37 -12.24 4.53
C VAL A 240 0.11 -10.77 4.23
N CYS A 241 0.78 -10.26 3.20
CA CYS A 241 0.51 -8.95 2.63
C CYS A 241 -0.41 -9.14 1.44
N SER A 242 -1.67 -8.79 1.59
CA SER A 242 -2.65 -8.78 0.50
C SER A 242 -2.63 -7.40 -0.14
N PHE A 243 -2.64 -7.33 -1.46
CA PHE A 243 -2.67 -6.04 -2.15
C PHE A 243 -3.43 -6.08 -3.47
N GLU A 244 -4.01 -4.92 -3.79
CA GLU A 244 -4.82 -4.68 -4.98
C GLU A 244 -4.24 -3.55 -5.81
N ALA A 245 -4.36 -3.66 -7.15
CA ALA A 245 -4.04 -2.61 -8.12
C ALA A 245 -5.05 -2.64 -9.27
N ASP A 246 -5.00 -1.65 -10.16
CA ASP A 246 -6.03 -1.45 -11.18
C ASP A 246 -6.18 -2.63 -12.18
N ASN A 247 -5.10 -3.37 -12.43
CA ASN A 247 -5.06 -4.50 -13.37
C ASN A 247 -3.81 -5.35 -13.15
N PHE A 248 -3.71 -6.45 -13.90
CA PHE A 248 -2.61 -7.42 -13.74
C PHE A 248 -1.24 -6.83 -14.08
N THR A 249 -1.16 -5.93 -15.07
CA THR A 249 0.09 -5.26 -15.44
C THR A 249 0.61 -4.39 -14.30
N GLU A 250 -0.26 -3.63 -13.63
CA GLU A 250 0.13 -2.82 -12.46
C GLU A 250 0.50 -3.68 -11.26
N LEU A 251 -0.16 -4.83 -11.07
CA LEU A 251 0.18 -5.76 -9.99
C LEU A 251 1.62 -6.26 -10.07
N ILE A 252 2.00 -6.84 -11.21
CA ILE A 252 3.33 -7.44 -11.40
C ILE A 252 4.40 -6.40 -11.72
N GLY A 253 3.99 -5.28 -12.33
CA GLY A 253 4.90 -4.22 -12.77
C GLY A 253 5.27 -3.26 -11.64
N SER A 254 4.37 -2.98 -10.70
CA SER A 254 4.54 -1.91 -9.70
C SER A 254 4.18 -2.37 -8.29
N ALA A 255 2.96 -2.87 -8.09
CA ALA A 255 2.40 -3.12 -6.76
C ALA A 255 3.19 -4.16 -5.97
N ILE A 256 3.61 -5.27 -6.60
CA ILE A 256 4.40 -6.32 -5.95
C ILE A 256 5.73 -5.80 -5.37
N PHE A 257 6.40 -4.90 -6.10
CA PHE A 257 7.66 -4.31 -5.66
C PHE A 257 7.46 -3.32 -4.49
N LYS A 258 6.36 -2.56 -4.53
CA LYS A 258 5.95 -1.66 -3.45
C LYS A 258 5.54 -2.43 -2.21
N ALA A 259 4.71 -3.46 -2.35
CA ALA A 259 4.28 -4.34 -1.28
C ALA A 259 5.46 -5.07 -0.63
N SER A 260 6.40 -5.60 -1.42
CA SER A 260 7.64 -6.20 -0.92
C SER A 260 8.49 -5.21 -0.12
N SER A 261 8.68 -3.99 -0.65
CA SER A 261 9.42 -2.93 0.05
C SER A 261 8.72 -2.46 1.33
N PHE A 262 7.39 -2.37 1.31
CA PHE A 262 6.55 -2.06 2.47
C PHE A 262 6.68 -3.14 3.54
N MET A 263 6.57 -4.41 3.17
CA MET A 263 6.70 -5.55 4.07
C MET A 263 8.05 -5.61 4.77
N GLN A 264 9.15 -5.32 4.05
CA GLN A 264 10.48 -5.24 4.67
C GLN A 264 10.56 -4.18 5.78
N ASN A 265 9.84 -3.07 5.66
CA ASN A 265 9.80 -2.03 6.70
C ASN A 265 8.82 -2.41 7.81
N TRP A 266 7.64 -2.91 7.45
CA TRP A 266 6.58 -3.32 8.38
C TRP A 266 7.08 -4.40 9.35
N ILE A 267 7.71 -5.46 8.83
CA ILE A 267 8.31 -6.54 9.65
C ILE A 267 9.31 -6.00 10.67
N LYS A 268 10.15 -5.04 10.27
CA LYS A 268 11.13 -4.40 11.17
C LYS A 268 10.45 -3.57 12.26
N GLN A 269 9.41 -2.82 11.91
CA GLN A 269 8.65 -2.00 12.87
C GLN A 269 7.92 -2.86 13.91
N HIS A 270 7.40 -4.02 13.47
CA HIS A 270 6.68 -4.97 14.32
C HIS A 270 7.60 -5.99 15.01
N ASN A 271 8.93 -5.84 14.90
CA ASN A 271 9.94 -6.73 15.48
C ASN A 271 9.77 -8.21 15.13
N LEU A 272 9.24 -8.50 13.94
CA LEU A 272 9.03 -9.86 13.47
C LEU A 272 10.28 -10.39 12.77
N ARG A 273 10.42 -11.72 12.79
CA ARG A 273 11.39 -12.48 12.00
C ARG A 273 10.63 -13.49 11.16
N CYS A 274 10.87 -13.46 9.86
CA CYS A 274 10.30 -14.40 8.91
C CYS A 274 11.28 -15.54 8.59
N GLY A 275 10.75 -16.61 8.02
CA GLY A 275 11.50 -17.81 7.62
C GLY A 275 12.28 -17.63 6.32
N LYS A 276 12.56 -18.75 5.66
CA LYS A 276 13.59 -18.88 4.61
C LYS A 276 13.09 -18.74 3.18
N PHE A 277 11.82 -18.39 2.99
CA PHE A 277 11.24 -18.19 1.67
C PHE A 277 10.25 -17.02 1.67
N SER A 278 9.92 -16.55 0.47
CA SER A 278 8.88 -15.57 0.19
C SER A 278 8.04 -16.07 -0.98
N ALA A 279 6.75 -16.25 -0.75
CA ALA A 279 5.80 -16.82 -1.71
C ALA A 279 4.83 -15.76 -2.21
N GLU A 280 4.71 -15.61 -3.51
CA GLU A 280 3.77 -14.77 -4.24
C GLU A 280 2.64 -15.67 -4.72
N ILE A 281 1.41 -15.43 -4.28
CA ILE A 281 0.24 -16.24 -4.62
C ILE A 281 -0.65 -15.46 -5.58
N TYR A 282 -0.89 -16.07 -6.73
CA TYR A 282 -1.72 -15.56 -7.81
C TYR A 282 -3.00 -16.40 -7.89
N TYR A 283 -4.14 -15.76 -7.72
CA TYR A 283 -5.44 -16.45 -7.71
C TYR A 283 -6.04 -16.63 -9.10
N ASP A 284 -5.69 -15.74 -10.03
CA ASP A 284 -6.08 -15.80 -11.43
C ASP A 284 -5.00 -15.12 -12.29
N HIS A 285 -4.84 -15.56 -13.53
CA HIS A 285 -3.89 -15.03 -14.51
C HIS A 285 -4.66 -14.42 -15.70
N ASN A 286 -5.41 -13.37 -15.42
CA ASN A 286 -6.25 -12.64 -16.37
C ASN A 286 -5.86 -11.15 -16.36
N PRO A 287 -5.90 -10.42 -17.49
CA PRO A 287 -5.70 -8.97 -17.52
C PRO A 287 -6.48 -8.17 -16.45
N GLU A 288 -7.70 -8.62 -16.11
CA GLU A 288 -8.55 -7.99 -15.08
C GLU A 288 -8.20 -8.41 -13.65
N THR A 289 -7.26 -9.34 -13.44
CA THR A 289 -6.80 -9.73 -12.11
C THR A 289 -6.24 -8.49 -11.40
N SER A 290 -6.86 -8.13 -10.28
CA SER A 290 -6.53 -6.94 -9.50
C SER A 290 -6.01 -7.25 -8.11
N TYR A 291 -5.80 -8.53 -7.76
CA TYR A 291 -5.46 -8.98 -6.41
C TYR A 291 -4.35 -10.04 -6.38
N MET A 292 -3.42 -9.91 -5.44
CA MET A 292 -2.45 -10.97 -5.11
C MET A 292 -2.00 -10.90 -3.65
N GLU A 293 -1.29 -11.94 -3.22
CA GLU A 293 -0.78 -12.04 -1.84
C GLU A 293 0.70 -12.38 -1.79
N LEU A 294 1.42 -11.75 -0.85
CA LEU A 294 2.79 -12.09 -0.48
C LEU A 294 2.81 -12.77 0.88
N TRP A 295 3.19 -14.04 0.90
CA TRP A 295 3.22 -14.92 2.06
C TRP A 295 4.66 -15.07 2.59
N LEU A 296 4.84 -14.70 3.86
CA LEU A 296 6.11 -14.81 4.56
C LEU A 296 5.93 -15.69 5.81
N PRO A 297 6.60 -16.85 5.91
CA PRO A 297 6.46 -17.73 7.06
C PRO A 297 6.98 -17.04 8.32
N LEU A 298 6.27 -17.14 9.44
CA LEU A 298 6.72 -16.62 10.73
C LEU A 298 7.73 -17.58 11.36
N SER A 299 8.85 -17.04 11.85
CA SER A 299 9.78 -17.83 12.64
C SER A 299 9.18 -18.19 14.01
N PRO A 300 9.59 -19.32 14.62
CA PRO A 300 9.08 -19.74 15.92
C PRO A 300 9.22 -18.70 17.05
N SER A 301 10.27 -17.86 17.00
CA SER A 301 10.46 -16.79 17.99
C SER A 301 9.51 -15.61 17.80
N SER A 302 8.90 -15.47 16.61
CA SER A 302 7.89 -14.45 16.32
C SER A 302 6.46 -14.95 16.46
N GLN A 303 6.25 -16.27 16.52
CA GLN A 303 4.96 -16.89 16.79
C GLN A 303 4.46 -16.65 18.22
N ASN A 304 5.39 -16.52 19.18
CA ASN A 304 5.11 -16.26 20.61
C ASN A 304 5.24 -14.78 21.00
N LEU A 305 5.54 -13.88 20.06
CA LEU A 305 5.30 -12.46 20.30
C LEU A 305 3.80 -12.34 20.52
N PRO A 306 3.33 -11.71 21.63
CA PRO A 306 1.91 -11.44 21.79
C PRO A 306 1.41 -10.87 20.47
N GLU A 307 0.30 -11.41 19.93
CA GLU A 307 -0.45 -10.67 18.91
C GLU A 307 -0.43 -9.22 19.38
N THR A 308 0.05 -8.31 18.54
CA THR A 308 0.15 -6.91 18.90
C THR A 308 -1.25 -6.42 19.23
N LYS A 309 -1.52 -6.48 20.54
CA LYS A 309 -2.53 -5.86 21.36
C LYS A 309 -3.99 -6.24 21.05
N ALA A 310 -4.68 -6.65 22.12
CA ALA A 310 -6.07 -7.10 22.19
C ALA A 310 -6.95 -6.52 21.08
N LYS A 311 -7.31 -7.33 20.07
CA LYS A 311 -8.21 -6.89 18.99
C LYS A 311 -9.54 -6.44 19.60
N TRP A 312 -9.88 -5.16 19.47
CA TRP A 312 -11.18 -4.60 19.82
C TRP A 312 -12.30 -5.37 19.11
N ASN A 313 -12.86 -6.33 19.84
CA ASN A 313 -13.95 -7.26 19.51
C ASN A 313 -14.36 -7.30 18.02
N LYS A 314 -13.60 -8.07 17.22
CA LYS A 314 -13.99 -8.49 15.86
C LYS A 314 -14.80 -9.80 15.86
N ALA A 315 -15.52 -10.15 16.93
CA ALA A 315 -16.47 -11.27 16.88
C ALA A 315 -17.72 -10.85 16.11
N ASN A 316 -17.73 -11.02 14.77
CA ASN A 316 -18.85 -11.09 13.81
C ASN A 316 -20.15 -10.25 14.05
N GLY A 317 -20.11 -9.22 14.89
CA GLY A 317 -21.27 -8.47 15.37
C GLY A 317 -22.23 -9.26 16.30
N LEU A 318 -21.98 -10.53 16.62
CA LEU A 318 -22.91 -11.35 17.42
C LEU A 318 -22.79 -11.10 18.93
N GLN A 319 -21.58 -10.78 19.42
CA GLN A 319 -21.36 -10.52 20.84
C GLN A 319 -21.06 -9.04 21.08
N LYS A 320 -22.02 -8.33 21.68
CA LYS A 320 -21.90 -6.91 22.03
C LYS A 320 -20.93 -6.72 23.21
N PRO A 321 -19.84 -5.94 23.07
CA PRO A 321 -18.92 -5.65 24.16
C PRO A 321 -19.59 -4.74 25.20
N SER A 322 -19.01 -4.67 26.41
CA SER A 322 -19.36 -3.66 27.40
C SER A 322 -18.55 -2.37 27.20
N MET A 323 -19.01 -1.26 27.75
CA MET A 323 -18.22 -0.01 27.78
C MET A 323 -16.93 -0.17 28.61
N ALA A 324 -16.94 -1.01 29.65
CA ALA A 324 -15.73 -1.27 30.44
C ALA A 324 -14.64 -1.95 29.59
N GLN A 325 -15.01 -2.98 28.80
CA GLN A 325 -14.10 -3.63 27.86
C GLN A 325 -13.56 -2.67 26.79
N LEU A 326 -14.34 -1.65 26.43
CA LEU A 326 -13.91 -0.58 25.52
C LEU A 326 -12.89 0.34 26.17
N CYS A 327 -13.18 0.84 27.36
CA CYS A 327 -12.25 1.68 28.11
C CYS A 327 -10.92 0.95 28.36
N ASP A 328 -10.98 -0.34 28.72
CA ASP A 328 -9.81 -1.19 28.91
C ASP A 328 -8.99 -1.33 27.62
N TYR A 329 -9.64 -1.50 26.47
CA TYR A 329 -8.98 -1.60 25.17
C TYR A 329 -8.31 -0.28 24.75
N VAL A 330 -9.05 0.82 24.85
CA VAL A 330 -8.55 2.14 24.48
C VAL A 330 -7.43 2.58 25.41
N ASN A 331 -7.51 2.21 26.69
CA ASN A 331 -6.52 2.50 27.73
C ASN A 331 -6.05 3.96 27.71
N ASN A 332 -7.00 4.89 27.54
CA ASN A 332 -6.73 6.32 27.46
C ASN A 332 -7.79 7.09 28.29
N PRO A 333 -7.39 7.84 29.33
CA PRO A 333 -8.31 8.55 30.21
C PRO A 333 -9.13 9.64 29.49
N LEU A 334 -8.67 10.13 28.33
CA LEU A 334 -9.39 11.12 27.52
C LEU A 334 -10.73 10.59 27.00
N LEU A 335 -10.86 9.26 26.86
CA LEU A 335 -12.12 8.65 26.47
C LEU A 335 -13.15 8.76 27.60
N GLU A 336 -12.74 8.48 28.83
CA GLU A 336 -13.60 8.57 30.01
C GLU A 336 -14.04 10.01 30.29
N ASP A 337 -13.14 10.99 30.08
CA ASP A 337 -13.46 12.41 30.16
C ASP A 337 -14.54 12.78 29.13
N LEU A 338 -14.37 12.38 27.85
CA LEU A 338 -15.40 12.63 26.85
C LEU A 338 -16.72 11.95 27.21
N CYS A 339 -16.70 10.68 27.64
CA CYS A 339 -17.91 9.95 28.04
C CYS A 339 -18.65 10.67 29.18
N SER A 340 -17.92 11.10 30.19
CA SER A 340 -18.44 11.85 31.35
C SER A 340 -19.02 13.20 30.92
N HIS A 341 -18.32 13.93 30.04
CA HIS A 341 -18.80 15.17 29.46
C HIS A 341 -20.10 14.97 28.66
N MET A 342 -20.19 13.91 27.86
CA MET A 342 -21.38 13.62 27.06
C MET A 342 -22.61 13.32 27.92
N GLU A 343 -22.42 12.65 29.05
CA GLU A 343 -23.49 12.38 30.02
C GLU A 343 -23.88 13.63 30.82
N ALA A 344 -22.90 14.41 31.29
CA ALA A 344 -23.14 15.60 32.09
C ALA A 344 -23.82 16.72 31.29
N GLU A 345 -23.28 17.07 30.11
CA GLU A 345 -23.73 18.23 29.35
C GLU A 345 -24.95 17.92 28.47
N TYR A 346 -24.95 16.75 27.83
CA TYR A 346 -25.98 16.41 26.84
C TYR A 346 -26.98 15.39 27.36
N GLN A 347 -26.79 14.79 28.54
CA GLN A 347 -27.59 13.65 29.05
C GLN A 347 -27.72 12.56 27.98
N SER A 348 -26.65 12.33 27.21
CA SER A 348 -26.60 11.33 26.14
C SER A 348 -25.78 10.15 26.63
N LYS A 349 -26.39 8.96 26.67
CA LYS A 349 -25.70 7.72 27.02
C LYS A 349 -24.98 7.12 25.81
N PRO A 350 -23.89 6.38 26.02
CA PRO A 350 -23.20 5.66 24.94
C PRO A 350 -24.09 4.57 24.34
N MET A 351 -24.18 4.52 23.01
CA MET A 351 -24.83 3.43 22.29
C MET A 351 -23.82 2.69 21.43
N LEU A 352 -23.49 1.47 21.83
CA LEU A 352 -22.65 0.58 21.04
C LEU A 352 -23.41 0.05 19.82
N GLU A 353 -22.89 0.35 18.63
CA GLU A 353 -23.40 -0.09 17.33
C GLU A 353 -22.28 -0.81 16.54
N TYR A 354 -22.62 -1.87 15.82
CA TYR A 354 -21.66 -2.60 14.98
C TYR A 354 -21.70 -2.04 13.55
N SER A 355 -20.56 -1.55 13.05
CA SER A 355 -20.39 -1.02 11.69
C SER A 355 -19.85 -2.11 10.77
N ARG A 356 -20.52 -2.30 9.63
CA ARG A 356 -20.03 -3.10 8.49
C ARG A 356 -19.43 -2.23 7.37
N CYS A 357 -19.24 -0.94 7.63
CA CYS A 357 -18.63 -0.02 6.67
C CYS A 357 -17.13 -0.30 6.56
N SER A 358 -16.61 -0.39 5.33
CA SER A 358 -15.20 -0.66 5.05
C SER A 358 -14.24 0.35 5.69
N MET A 359 -14.65 1.61 5.84
CA MET A 359 -13.77 2.66 6.39
C MET A 359 -13.51 2.53 7.90
N GLN A 360 -14.43 1.93 8.66
CA GLN A 360 -14.30 1.68 10.11
C GLN A 360 -15.19 0.50 10.50
N PHE A 361 -14.68 -0.70 10.27
CA PHE A 361 -15.36 -1.97 10.53
C PHE A 361 -15.25 -2.35 12.01
N GLY A 362 -16.37 -2.73 12.64
CA GLY A 362 -16.41 -3.16 14.05
C GLY A 362 -17.33 -2.34 14.96
N TRP A 363 -17.24 -2.58 16.27
CA TRP A 363 -18.03 -1.87 17.28
C TRP A 363 -17.60 -0.40 17.41
N ASN A 364 -18.55 0.51 17.47
CA ASN A 364 -18.34 1.94 17.71
C ASN A 364 -19.35 2.45 18.74
N VAL A 365 -19.08 3.61 19.34
CA VAL A 365 -19.98 4.24 20.31
C VAL A 365 -20.62 5.46 19.68
N LYS A 366 -21.95 5.50 19.61
CA LYS A 366 -22.69 6.67 19.14
C LYS A 366 -23.34 7.40 20.30
N TYR A 367 -23.17 8.72 20.29
CA TYR A 367 -23.91 9.63 21.16
C TYR A 367 -24.97 10.36 20.34
N LYS A 368 -26.24 10.33 20.76
CA LYS A 368 -27.36 10.98 20.07
C LYS A 368 -28.16 11.82 21.06
N LYS A 369 -28.62 12.98 20.61
CA LYS A 369 -29.57 13.82 21.37
C LYS A 369 -30.67 14.35 20.46
N ALA A 370 -31.92 14.13 20.85
CA ALA A 370 -33.11 14.54 20.09
C ALA A 370 -33.08 14.08 18.62
N GLY A 371 -32.76 12.81 18.37
CA GLY A 371 -32.72 12.20 17.03
C GLY A 371 -31.47 12.52 16.20
N ARG A 372 -30.59 13.42 16.65
CA ARG A 372 -29.34 13.78 15.95
C ARG A 372 -28.14 13.11 16.60
N THR A 373 -27.28 12.47 15.81
CA THR A 373 -25.96 11.99 16.25
C THR A 373 -25.04 13.16 16.52
N LEU A 374 -24.52 13.28 17.75
CA LEU A 374 -23.55 14.30 18.16
C LEU A 374 -22.14 13.89 17.72
N CYS A 375 -21.71 12.69 18.06
CA CYS A 375 -20.46 12.10 17.59
C CYS A 375 -20.56 10.58 17.50
N THR A 376 -19.62 9.97 16.77
CA THR A 376 -19.36 8.52 16.79
C THR A 376 -17.91 8.30 17.19
N LEU A 377 -17.65 7.44 18.17
CA LEU A 377 -16.32 7.12 18.64
C LEU A 377 -15.89 5.76 18.10
N TYR A 378 -14.73 5.72 17.48
CA TYR A 378 -14.06 4.50 17.01
C TYR A 378 -12.89 4.23 17.95
N PRO A 379 -12.98 3.16 18.76
CA PRO A 379 -11.91 2.76 19.67
C PRO A 379 -10.66 2.39 18.89
N MET A 380 -9.53 2.95 19.28
CA MET A 380 -8.20 2.56 18.81
C MET A 380 -7.37 2.16 20.02
N GLU A 381 -6.24 1.51 19.81
CA GLU A 381 -5.37 1.20 20.93
C GLU A 381 -4.60 2.46 21.38
N GLY A 382 -4.74 2.86 22.64
CA GLY A 382 -4.08 4.05 23.20
C GLY A 382 -4.72 5.40 22.82
N TYR A 383 -5.72 5.43 21.95
CA TYR A 383 -6.46 6.63 21.57
C TYR A 383 -7.83 6.27 20.99
N TYR A 384 -8.61 7.24 20.52
CA TYR A 384 -9.84 6.95 19.79
C TYR A 384 -10.07 8.01 18.72
N ILE A 385 -10.84 7.64 17.69
CA ILE A 385 -11.26 8.58 16.66
C ILE A 385 -12.65 9.08 16.99
N ALA A 386 -12.81 10.39 17.13
CA ALA A 386 -14.10 11.05 17.26
C ALA A 386 -14.56 11.55 15.88
N LEU A 387 -15.60 10.93 15.33
CA LEU A 387 -16.30 11.43 14.15
C LEU A 387 -17.32 12.49 14.56
N VAL A 388 -17.07 13.73 14.13
CA VAL A 388 -18.02 14.83 14.21
C VAL A 388 -18.38 15.30 12.80
N VAL A 389 -19.67 15.25 12.48
CA VAL A 389 -20.16 15.68 11.18
C VAL A 389 -20.55 17.16 11.25
N ILE A 390 -20.05 18.00 10.35
CA ILE A 390 -20.42 19.43 10.31
C ILE A 390 -21.16 19.67 8.99
N GLY A 391 -22.44 20.06 9.08
CA GLY A 391 -23.24 20.39 7.90
C GLY A 391 -23.20 21.89 7.59
N ASP A 392 -23.81 22.28 6.47
CA ASP A 392 -23.86 23.68 6.02
C ASP A 392 -24.37 24.66 7.08
N ARG A 393 -25.29 24.23 7.96
CA ARG A 393 -25.85 25.08 9.04
C ARG A 393 -24.83 25.43 10.12
N GLU A 394 -23.89 24.53 10.38
CA GLU A 394 -22.87 24.67 11.42
C GLU A 394 -21.58 25.27 10.88
N ARG A 395 -21.39 25.21 9.55
CA ARG A 395 -20.14 25.55 8.87
C ARG A 395 -19.60 26.91 9.23
N PHE A 396 -20.43 27.96 9.19
CA PHE A 396 -19.98 29.32 9.50
C PHE A 396 -19.45 29.46 10.94
N GLU A 397 -20.14 28.82 11.89
CA GLU A 397 -19.74 28.84 13.31
C GLU A 397 -18.43 28.05 13.51
N THR A 398 -18.30 26.90 12.85
CA THR A 398 -17.05 26.14 12.85
C THR A 398 -15.90 26.94 12.24
N GLU A 399 -16.10 27.57 11.08
CA GLU A 399 -15.08 28.38 10.41
C GLU A 399 -14.66 29.59 11.24
N SER A 400 -15.59 30.18 12.00
CA SER A 400 -15.29 31.28 12.93
C SER A 400 -14.47 30.83 14.15
N MET A 401 -14.63 29.58 14.57
CA MET A 401 -13.91 28.99 15.71
C MET A 401 -12.55 28.39 15.33
N LEU A 402 -12.31 28.09 14.05
CA LEU A 402 -11.06 27.46 13.57
C LEU A 402 -9.77 28.08 14.12
N PRO A 403 -9.61 29.43 14.20
CA PRO A 403 -8.37 30.03 14.71
C PRO A 403 -8.04 29.66 16.16
N PHE A 404 -9.02 29.18 16.93
CA PHE A 404 -8.86 28.78 18.33
C PHE A 404 -8.63 27.27 18.51
N PHE A 405 -8.82 26.48 17.46
CA PHE A 405 -8.53 25.04 17.51
C PHE A 405 -7.04 24.76 17.34
N THR A 406 -6.62 23.56 17.70
CA THR A 406 -5.27 23.07 17.42
C THR A 406 -4.97 23.13 15.92
N THR A 407 -3.68 23.28 15.57
CA THR A 407 -3.22 23.24 14.17
C THR A 407 -3.63 21.93 13.47
N TYR A 408 -3.69 20.82 14.22
CA TYR A 408 -4.17 19.54 13.73
C TYR A 408 -5.63 19.62 13.25
N THR A 409 -6.55 20.09 14.10
CA THR A 409 -7.97 20.22 13.76
C THR A 409 -8.20 21.23 12.63
N GLN A 410 -7.43 22.33 12.60
CA GLN A 410 -7.47 23.30 11.51
C GLN A 410 -7.08 22.66 10.16
N GLN A 411 -5.99 21.90 10.13
CA GLN A 411 -5.54 21.23 8.91
C GLN A 411 -6.53 20.14 8.48
N LEU A 412 -7.04 19.34 9.43
CA LEU A 412 -8.06 18.33 9.17
C LEU A 412 -9.31 18.96 8.54
N TRP A 413 -9.75 20.12 9.03
CA TRP A 413 -10.87 20.85 8.43
C TRP A 413 -10.62 21.23 6.97
N LEU A 414 -9.44 21.75 6.65
CA LEU A 414 -9.07 22.18 5.30
C LEU A 414 -8.96 21.00 4.32
N GLU A 415 -8.38 19.88 4.76
CA GLU A 415 -8.16 18.68 3.94
C GLU A 415 -9.45 17.85 3.75
N THR A 416 -10.39 17.88 4.70
CA THR A 416 -11.63 17.10 4.63
C THR A 416 -12.53 17.60 3.50
N LYS A 417 -12.79 16.78 2.48
CA LYS A 417 -13.72 17.11 1.38
C LYS A 417 -15.16 17.23 1.90
N THR A 418 -15.97 18.06 1.24
CA THR A 418 -17.40 18.18 1.55
C THR A 418 -18.17 17.18 0.68
N GLY A 419 -18.97 16.32 1.31
CA GLY A 419 -19.88 15.38 0.64
C GLY A 419 -21.31 15.58 1.14
N MET A 420 -22.28 15.66 0.22
CA MET A 420 -23.70 15.86 0.55
C MET A 420 -23.97 17.09 1.48
N GLY A 421 -23.21 18.18 1.31
CA GLY A 421 -23.32 19.38 2.15
C GLY A 421 -22.78 19.21 3.58
N GLN A 422 -21.92 18.20 3.81
CA GLN A 422 -21.36 17.87 5.11
C GLN A 422 -19.85 17.59 5.02
N LYS A 423 -19.11 17.95 6.07
CA LYS A 423 -17.75 17.48 6.34
C LYS A 423 -17.80 16.43 7.44
N TRP A 424 -17.16 15.29 7.23
CA TRP A 424 -17.06 14.20 8.19
C TRP A 424 -15.67 14.22 8.80
N LEU A 425 -15.51 14.92 9.92
CA LEU A 425 -14.22 15.10 10.57
C LEU A 425 -13.91 13.87 11.42
N MET A 426 -12.94 13.06 11.00
CA MET A 426 -12.42 11.91 11.74
C MET A 426 -11.23 12.37 12.59
N ILE A 427 -11.49 12.74 13.84
CA ILE A 427 -10.52 13.44 14.69
C ILE A 427 -9.82 12.42 15.60
N HIS A 428 -8.50 12.28 15.48
CA HIS A 428 -7.72 11.37 16.32
C HIS A 428 -7.44 12.05 17.67
N VAL A 429 -8.11 11.59 18.72
CA VAL A 429 -8.00 12.21 20.05
C VAL A 429 -6.81 11.62 20.80
N THR A 430 -5.64 12.23 20.63
CA THR A 430 -4.37 11.75 21.20
C THR A 430 -3.90 12.55 22.42
N ASP A 431 -4.43 13.76 22.62
CA ASP A 431 -4.09 14.64 23.74
C ASP A 431 -5.29 15.49 24.17
N HIS A 432 -5.13 16.17 25.31
CA HIS A 432 -6.18 16.97 25.92
C HIS A 432 -6.60 18.19 25.07
N MET A 433 -5.70 18.81 24.30
CA MET A 433 -6.07 19.96 23.48
C MET A 433 -6.99 19.54 22.34
N ILE A 434 -6.69 18.39 21.71
CA ILE A 434 -7.56 17.83 20.67
C ILE A 434 -8.92 17.40 21.25
N LEU A 435 -8.94 16.86 22.47
CA LEU A 435 -10.20 16.55 23.15
C LEU A 435 -11.08 17.80 23.32
N GLU A 436 -10.49 18.94 23.72
CA GLU A 436 -11.24 20.19 23.84
C GLU A 436 -11.77 20.69 22.49
N ASP A 437 -11.00 20.55 21.40
CA ASP A 437 -11.49 20.83 20.04
C ASP A 437 -12.72 19.96 19.70
N VAL A 438 -12.68 18.67 20.03
CA VAL A 438 -13.81 17.73 19.83
C VAL A 438 -15.04 18.16 20.64
N LYS A 439 -14.88 18.51 21.92
CA LYS A 439 -15.98 19.00 22.77
C LYS A 439 -16.63 20.25 22.17
N GLN A 440 -15.83 21.20 21.67
CA GLN A 440 -16.33 22.41 21.01
C GLN A 440 -17.05 22.12 19.69
N LEU A 441 -16.51 21.24 18.84
CA LEU A 441 -17.17 20.82 17.60
C LEU A 441 -18.50 20.11 17.86
N ILE A 442 -18.58 19.29 18.92
CA ILE A 442 -19.83 18.66 19.38
C ILE A 442 -20.83 19.73 19.85
N ALA A 443 -20.38 20.75 20.58
CA ALA A 443 -21.23 21.86 21.02
C ALA A 443 -21.81 22.64 19.83
N ILE A 444 -20.98 22.98 18.83
CA ILE A 444 -21.43 23.63 17.58
C ILE A 444 -22.47 22.75 16.87
N ARG A 445 -22.20 21.44 16.77
CA ARG A 445 -23.14 20.48 16.16
C ARG A 445 -24.46 20.36 16.93
N ARG A 446 -24.42 20.53 18.25
CA ARG A 446 -25.61 20.50 19.10
C ARG A 446 -26.44 21.76 18.94
N ASN A 447 -25.81 22.93 18.82
CA ASN A 447 -26.47 24.23 18.85
C ASN A 447 -27.56 24.33 17.76
N LYS A 448 -28.81 24.14 18.18
CA LYS A 448 -29.94 24.76 17.49
C LYS A 448 -29.82 26.25 17.75
N LYS A 449 -29.46 27.05 16.74
CA LYS A 449 -29.83 28.47 16.79
C LYS A 449 -31.33 28.52 17.11
N LYS A 450 -31.68 29.03 18.29
CA LYS A 450 -33.03 29.49 18.61
C LYS A 450 -33.44 30.39 17.46
N LYS A 451 -34.49 30.01 16.72
CA LYS A 451 -35.27 30.98 15.96
C LYS A 451 -36.11 31.78 16.95
#